data_AF-A0A545ASN0-F1
#
_entry.id   AF-A0A545ASN0-F1
#
_cell.length_a   1.000
_cell.length_b   1.000
_cell.length_c   1.000
_cell.angle_alpha   90.00
_cell.angle_beta   90.00
_cell.angle_gamma   90.00
#
_symmetry.space_group_name_H-M   'P 1'
#
loop_
_entity.id
_entity.type
_entity.pdbx_description
1 polymer ?
#
loop_
_entity_poly.entity_id
_entity_poly.type
_entity_poly.pdbx_seq_one_letter_code
_entity_poly.pdbx_strand_id
1 'polypeptide(L)'
;MTPDEARTQLRALLAERQRVTAELDERVGQAIAAAVEAPIPVAEIAEIAGLHRNTVGRIAKQYGAGDARKNNRPANRPLPTTS
;
A
#
# COMPACT_ATOMS: atom_id res chain seq x y z
N MET A 1 10.47 -33.45 24.49
CA MET A 1 10.77 -32.58 23.33
C MET A 1 11.79 -33.28 22.45
N THR A 2 11.34 -33.84 21.33
CA THR A 2 12.20 -34.51 20.35
C THR A 2 12.71 -33.53 19.28
N PRO A 3 13.78 -33.87 18.54
CA PRO A 3 14.23 -33.05 17.41
C PRO A 3 13.14 -32.79 16.36
N ASP A 4 12.25 -33.76 16.12
CA ASP A 4 11.15 -33.61 15.17
C ASP A 4 10.03 -32.70 15.67
N GLU A 5 9.73 -32.74 16.97
CA GLU A 5 8.83 -31.77 17.62
C GLU A 5 9.39 -30.36 17.51
N ALA A 6 10.70 -30.17 17.78
CA ALA A 6 11.35 -28.87 17.68
C ALA A 6 11.34 -28.30 16.24
N ARG A 7 11.59 -29.15 15.23
CA ARG A 7 11.49 -28.76 13.81
C ARG A 7 10.06 -28.38 13.43
N THR A 8 9.08 -29.15 13.90
CA THR A 8 7.66 -28.90 13.62
C THR A 8 7.21 -27.58 14.22
N GLN A 9 7.57 -27.32 15.48
CA GLN A 9 7.28 -26.06 16.16
C GLN A 9 7.95 -24.88 15.44
N LEU A 10 9.21 -25.00 15.04
CA LEU A 10 9.90 -23.94 14.30
C LEU A 10 9.23 -23.64 12.96
N ARG A 11 8.83 -24.66 12.19
CA ARG A 11 8.11 -24.45 10.92
C ARG A 11 6.77 -23.76 11.13
N ALA A 12 6.02 -24.14 12.16
CA ALA A 12 4.75 -23.49 12.50
C ALA A 12 4.95 -22.01 12.83
N LEU A 13 5.94 -21.69 13.67
CA LEU A 13 6.27 -20.29 14.02
C LEU A 13 6.72 -19.47 12.82
N LEU A 14 7.51 -20.06 11.91
CA LEU A 14 7.93 -19.39 10.68
C LEU A 14 6.76 -19.13 9.73
N ALA A 15 5.85 -20.08 9.58
CA ALA A 15 4.63 -19.92 8.79
C ALA A 15 3.74 -18.81 9.36
N GLU A 16 3.56 -18.78 10.68
CA GLU A 16 2.79 -17.73 11.35
C GLU A 16 3.45 -16.35 11.17
N ARG A 17 4.78 -16.26 11.35
CA ARG A 17 5.53 -15.03 11.09
C ARG A 17 5.32 -14.54 9.66
N GLN A 18 5.38 -15.43 8.67
CA GLN A 18 5.17 -15.07 7.26
C GLN A 18 3.75 -14.52 7.04
N ARG A 19 2.73 -15.15 7.63
CA ARG A 19 1.35 -14.70 7.56
C ARG A 19 1.17 -13.30 8.16
N VAL A 20 1.65 -13.09 9.39
CA VAL A 20 1.55 -11.79 10.09
C VAL A 20 2.29 -10.70 9.32
N THR A 21 3.47 -11.01 8.78
CA THR A 21 4.24 -10.05 7.97
C THR A 21 3.46 -9.64 6.73
N ALA A 22 2.86 -10.59 6.01
CA ALA A 22 2.08 -10.30 4.81
C ALA A 22 0.85 -9.43 5.10
N GLU A 23 0.14 -9.69 6.21
CA GLU A 23 -1.00 -8.87 6.63
C GLU A 23 -0.58 -7.45 7.02
N LEU A 24 0.53 -7.31 7.75
CA LEU A 24 1.08 -6.00 8.10
C LEU A 24 1.51 -5.23 6.85
N ASP A 25 2.21 -5.88 5.92
CA ASP A 25 2.65 -5.28 4.65
C ASP A 25 1.45 -4.77 3.83
N GLU A 26 0.36 -5.54 3.77
CA GLU A 26 -0.88 -5.12 3.11
C GLU A 26 -1.47 -3.85 3.74
N ARG A 27 -1.61 -3.83 5.07
CA ARG A 27 -2.16 -2.69 5.80
C ARG A 27 -1.29 -1.44 5.67
N VAL A 28 0.03 -1.60 5.72
CA VAL A 28 0.99 -0.51 5.50
C VAL A 28 0.88 0.02 4.07
N GLY A 29 0.78 -0.87 3.08
CA GLY A 29 0.61 -0.49 1.68
C GLY A 29 -0.65 0.34 1.43
N GLN A 30 -1.78 -0.08 2.02
CA GLN A 30 -3.04 0.68 1.97
C GLN A 30 -2.93 2.04 2.66
N ALA A 31 -2.28 2.11 3.83
CA ALA A 31 -2.07 3.37 4.54
C ALA A 31 -1.20 4.35 3.74
N ILE A 32 -0.14 3.86 3.09
CA ILE A 32 0.70 4.66 2.20
C ILE A 32 -0.11 5.18 1.00
N ALA A 33 -0.94 4.34 0.38
CA ALA A 33 -1.81 4.77 -0.71
C ALA A 33 -2.79 5.86 -0.27
N ALA A 34 -3.47 5.67 0.86
CA ALA A 34 -4.38 6.67 1.42
C ALA A 34 -3.66 7.99 1.76
N ALA A 35 -2.45 7.93 2.32
CA ALA A 35 -1.64 9.11 2.61
C ALA A 35 -1.22 9.87 1.33
N VAL A 36 -0.96 9.16 0.23
CA VAL A 36 -0.65 9.78 -1.08
C VAL A 36 -1.89 10.41 -1.72
N GLU A 37 -3.08 9.87 -1.48
CA GLU A 37 -4.34 10.49 -1.91
C GLU A 37 -4.72 11.72 -1.08
N ALA A 38 -4.36 11.71 0.20
CA ALA A 38 -4.41 12.89 1.06
C ALA A 38 -3.42 13.97 0.56
N PRO A 39 -3.59 15.25 0.93
CA PRO A 39 -2.67 16.33 0.58
C PRO A 39 -1.35 16.27 1.37
N ILE A 40 -0.84 15.07 1.69
CA ILE A 40 0.42 14.87 2.39
C ILE A 40 1.55 14.77 1.36
N PRO A 41 2.64 15.54 1.50
CA PRO A 41 3.78 15.44 0.60
C PRO A 41 4.42 14.05 0.62
N VAL A 42 4.74 13.49 -0.56
CA VAL A 42 5.43 12.20 -0.70
C VAL A 42 6.76 12.15 0.06
N ALA A 43 7.42 13.30 0.23
CA ALA A 43 8.64 13.42 1.03
C ALA A 43 8.40 13.10 2.51
N GLU A 44 7.29 13.56 3.07
CA GLU A 44 6.90 13.33 4.46
C GLU A 44 6.47 11.88 4.67
N ILE A 45 5.70 11.31 3.74
CA ILE A 45 5.33 9.88 3.78
C ILE A 45 6.58 8.98 3.74
N ALA A 46 7.56 9.34 2.92
CA ALA A 46 8.83 8.63 2.82
C ALA A 46 9.64 8.69 4.12
N GLU A 47 9.64 9.83 4.80
CA GLU A 47 10.29 10.01 6.10
C GLU A 47 9.61 9.18 7.19
N ILE A 48 8.28 9.26 7.31
CA ILE A 48 7.49 8.48 8.29
C ILE A 48 7.66 6.98 8.07
N ALA A 49 7.62 6.53 6.82
CA ALA A 49 7.74 5.12 6.47
C ALA A 49 9.19 4.61 6.51
N GLY A 50 10.19 5.50 6.62
CA GLY A 50 11.61 5.14 6.50
C GLY A 50 11.95 4.55 5.12
N LEU A 51 11.24 4.97 4.07
CA LEU A 51 11.36 4.44 2.70
C LEU A 51 11.90 5.49 1.75
N HIS A 52 12.50 5.04 0.65
CA HIS A 52 12.81 5.94 -0.46
C HIS A 52 11.53 6.44 -1.15
N ARG A 53 11.50 7.69 -1.60
CA ARG A 53 10.33 8.30 -2.28
C ARG A 53 9.83 7.48 -3.47
N ASN A 54 10.74 6.88 -4.22
CA ASN A 54 10.39 5.99 -5.34
C ASN A 54 9.62 4.73 -4.88
N THR A 55 9.99 4.20 -3.71
CA THR A 55 9.32 3.05 -3.10
C THR A 55 7.90 3.43 -2.69
N VAL A 56 7.71 4.60 -2.06
CA VAL A 56 6.39 5.14 -1.72
C VAL A 56 5.50 5.25 -2.96
N GLY A 57 6.02 5.84 -4.05
CA GLY A 57 5.25 5.97 -5.29
C GLY A 57 4.88 4.63 -5.94
N ARG A 58 5.74 3.61 -5.82
CA ARG A 58 5.45 2.25 -6.30
C ARG A 58 4.37 1.57 -5.46
N ILE A 59 4.48 1.64 -4.14
CA ILE A 59 3.49 1.08 -3.19
C ILE A 59 2.13 1.76 -3.41
N ALA A 60 2.11 3.09 -3.46
CA ALA A 60 0.88 3.84 -3.67
C ALA A 60 0.14 3.41 -4.96
N LYS A 61 0.87 3.20 -6.07
CA LYS A 61 0.30 2.67 -7.32
C LYS A 61 -0.22 1.24 -7.19
N GLN A 62 0.53 0.37 -6.50
CA GLN A 62 0.14 -1.03 -6.29
C GLN A 62 -1.16 -1.14 -5.50
N TYR A 63 -1.40 -0.23 -4.56
CA TYR A 63 -2.59 -0.19 -3.70
C TYR A 63 -3.64 0.84 -4.15
N GLY A 64 -3.59 1.31 -5.41
CA GLY A 64 -4.70 2.02 -6.05
C GLY A 64 -4.72 3.54 -5.95
N ALA A 65 -3.70 4.18 -5.36
CA ALA A 65 -3.54 5.63 -5.36
C ALA A 65 -3.21 6.12 -6.79
N GLY A 66 -4.25 6.30 -7.59
CA GLY A 66 -4.13 6.60 -9.02
C GLY A 66 -5.44 6.47 -9.80
N ASP A 67 -6.36 5.60 -9.37
CA ASP A 67 -7.68 5.46 -10.00
C ASP A 67 -8.77 6.33 -9.37
N ALA A 68 -8.63 6.74 -8.09
CA ALA A 68 -9.55 7.69 -7.46
C ALA A 68 -9.64 9.03 -8.23
N ARG A 69 -8.54 9.50 -8.83
CA ARG A 69 -8.52 10.72 -9.67
C ARG A 69 -9.21 10.56 -11.03
N LYS A 70 -9.39 9.34 -11.54
CA LYS A 70 -10.10 9.09 -12.80
C LYS A 70 -11.61 9.01 -12.61
N ASN A 71 -12.07 8.49 -11.47
CA ASN A 71 -13.48 8.35 -11.15
C ASN A 71 -14.12 9.61 -10.53
N ASN A 72 -13.32 10.55 -9.99
CA ASN A 72 -13.79 11.83 -9.44
C ASN A 72 -13.60 13.03 -10.39
N ARG A 73 -13.45 12.82 -11.70
CA ARG A 73 -13.58 13.95 -12.64
C ARG A 73 -15.04 14.38 -12.65
N PRO A 74 -15.40 15.61 -12.22
CA PRO A 74 -16.76 16.09 -12.37
C PRO A 74 -17.14 16.01 -13.84
N ALA A 75 -18.26 15.34 -14.14
CA ALA A 75 -18.79 15.12 -15.49
C ALA A 75 -19.25 16.40 -16.21
N ASN A 76 -18.85 17.59 -15.73
CA ASN A 76 -19.20 18.88 -16.32
C ASN A 76 -18.04 19.39 -17.20
N ARG A 77 -17.84 18.75 -18.36
CA ARG A 77 -17.27 19.45 -19.51
C ARG A 77 -18.46 19.90 -20.38
N PRO A 78 -18.74 21.19 -20.53
CA PRO A 78 -19.73 21.62 -21.51
C PRO A 78 -19.29 21.15 -22.89
N LEU A 79 -20.21 20.48 -23.59
CA LEU A 79 -20.02 20.12 -24.99
C LEU A 79 -19.92 21.41 -25.81
N PRO A 80 -18.97 21.53 -26.76
CA PRO A 80 -18.93 22.67 -27.65
C PRO A 80 -20.18 22.68 -28.52
N THR A 81 -21.03 23.70 -28.37
CA THR A 81 -22.09 24.02 -29.33
C THR A 81 -21.42 24.69 -30.53
N THR A 82 -21.15 23.94 -31.59
CA THR A 82 -20.88 24.54 -32.89
C THR A 82 -22.22 24.87 -33.54
N SER A 83 -22.43 26.16 -33.81
CA SER A 83 -23.43 26.68 -34.74
C SER A 83 -23.17 26.20 -36.17
#